data_AF-A0A661YA47-F1
#
_entry.id   AF-A0A661YA47-F1
#
_cell.length_a   1.000
_cell.length_b   1.000
_cell.length_c   1.000
_cell.angle_alpha   90.00
_cell.angle_beta   90.00
_cell.angle_gamma   90.00
#
_symmetry.space_group_name_H-M   'P 1'
#
loop_
_entity.id
_entity.type
_entity.pdbx_description
1 polymer ?
#
loop_
_entity_poly.entity_id
_entity_poly.type
_entity_poly.pdbx_seq_one_letter_code
_entity_poly.pdbx_strand_id
1 'polypeptide(L)' 'GYYVGELSLITDEAKATKEGEITEAYIQKLEEAIRRNPGIWLWSHKRWKHKREQSNNPE' A
#
# COMPACT_ATOMS: atom_id res chain seq x y z
N GLY A 1 -11.50 -10.46 -24.64
CA GLY A 1 -10.40 -9.84 -23.87
C GLY A 1 -9.88 -10.86 -22.89
N TYR A 2 -8.58 -10.82 -22.59
CA TYR A 2 -7.91 -11.77 -21.69
C TYR A 2 -7.21 -11.01 -20.58
N TYR A 3 -7.47 -11.40 -19.33
CA TYR A 3 -6.84 -10.84 -18.14
C TYR A 3 -6.34 -11.99 -17.27
N VAL A 4 -5.20 -11.76 -16.61
CA VAL A 4 -4.64 -12.69 -15.63
C VAL A 4 -4.39 -11.90 -14.35
N GLY A 5 -4.84 -12.45 -13.22
CA GLY A 5 -4.64 -11.88 -11.89
C GLY A 5 -3.99 -12.92 -10.97
N GLU A 6 -3.24 -12.42 -10.00
CA GLU A 6 -2.58 -13.22 -8.96
C GLU A 6 -3.15 -12.79 -7.61
N LEU A 7 -3.42 -13.76 -6.73
CA LEU A 7 -3.83 -13.50 -5.34
C LEU A 7 -2.70 -13.93 -4.42
N SER A 8 -2.37 -13.09 -3.44
CA SER A 8 -1.37 -13.40 -2.42
C SER A 8 -1.99 -13.19 -1.04
N LEU A 9 -1.81 -14.18 -0.16
CA LEU A 9 -2.24 -14.10 1.23
C LEU A 9 -1.34 -13.12 1.99
N ILE A 10 -1.94 -12.13 2.67
CA ILE A 10 -1.23 -11.20 3.55
C ILE A 10 -1.15 -11.76 4.98
N THR A 11 -2.28 -12.20 5.53
CA THR A 11 -2.38 -12.87 6.82
C THR A 11 -3.66 -13.70 6.87
N ASP A 12 -3.62 -14.84 7.54
CA ASP A 12 -4.77 -15.67 7.92
C ASP A 12 -5.29 -15.34 9.33
N GLU A 13 -4.47 -14.71 10.17
CA GLU A 13 -4.77 -14.38 11.58
C GLU A 13 -4.83 -12.86 11.82
N ALA A 14 -5.77 -12.17 11.16
CA ALA A 14 -5.89 -10.71 11.20
C ALA A 14 -6.10 -10.11 12.61
N LYS A 15 -6.63 -10.87 13.57
CA LYS A 15 -6.84 -10.41 14.96
C LYS A 15 -5.56 -10.42 15.80
N ALA A 16 -4.55 -11.18 15.38
CA ALA A 16 -3.29 -11.30 16.09
C ALA A 16 -2.24 -10.26 15.66
N THR A 17 -2.49 -9.54 14.56
CA THR A 17 -1.58 -8.54 14.03
C THR A 17 -1.63 -7.25 14.82
N LYS A 18 -0.50 -6.55 14.92
CA LYS A 18 -0.42 -5.22 15.54
C LYS A 18 -1.18 -4.19 14.70
N GLU A 19 -1.54 -3.08 15.34
CA GLU A 19 -2.11 -1.94 14.63
C GLU A 19 -1.18 -1.50 13.49
N GLY A 20 -1.74 -1.34 12.28
CA GLY A 20 -1.00 -0.93 11.09
C GLY A 20 -0.26 -2.05 10.35
N GLU A 21 -0.03 -3.22 10.96
CA GLU A 21 0.83 -4.28 10.41
C GLU A 21 0.32 -4.84 9.07
N ILE A 22 -0.98 -5.15 8.97
CA ILE A 22 -1.60 -5.63 7.72
C ILE A 22 -1.48 -4.57 6.61
N THR A 23 -1.68 -3.30 6.96
CA THR A 23 -1.60 -2.19 6.01
C THR A 23 -0.17 -2.04 5.49
N GLU A 24 0.84 -2.15 6.34
CA GLU A 24 2.25 -2.12 5.94
C GLU A 24 2.60 -3.29 5.01
N ALA A 25 2.20 -4.52 5.36
CA ALA A 25 2.41 -5.69 4.52
C ALA A 25 1.74 -5.54 3.15
N TYR A 26 0.51 -5.02 3.10
CA TYR A 26 -0.17 -4.69 1.85
C TYR A 26 0.59 -3.64 1.03
N ILE A 27 1.08 -2.57 1.66
CA ILE A 27 1.85 -1.52 0.98
C ILE A 27 3.13 -2.11 0.36
N GLN A 28 3.86 -2.97 1.09
CA GLN A 28 5.05 -3.64 0.57
C GLN A 28 4.74 -4.47 -0.69
N LYS A 29 3.69 -5.30 -0.65
CA LYS A 29 3.26 -6.11 -1.81
C LYS A 29 2.79 -5.25 -2.98
N LEU A 30 2.11 -4.15 -2.69
CA LEU A 30 1.70 -3.19 -3.71
C LEU A 30 2.92 -2.54 -4.40
N GLU A 31 3.92 -2.13 -3.63
CA GLU A 31 5.16 -1.58 -4.21
C GLU A 31 5.90 -2.60 -5.08
N GLU A 32 5.99 -3.85 -4.64
CA GLU A 32 6.54 -4.95 -5.45
C GLU A 32 5.78 -5.10 -6.78
N ALA A 33 4.44 -5.07 -6.74
CA ALA A 33 3.61 -5.18 -7.94
C ALA A 33 3.78 -3.98 -8.89
N ILE A 34 3.89 -2.75 -8.37
CA ILE A 34 4.15 -1.54 -9.15
C ILE A 34 5.54 -1.60 -9.78
N ARG A 35 6.58 -2.02 -9.04
CA ARG A 35 7.94 -2.16 -9.58
C ARG A 35 8.00 -3.22 -10.68
N ARG A 36 7.26 -4.32 -10.52
CA ARG A 36 7.19 -5.41 -11.51
C ARG A 36 6.52 -4.98 -12.82
N ASN A 37 5.44 -4.20 -12.76
CA ASN A 37 4.80 -3.66 -13.96
C ASN A 37 4.19 -2.27 -13.71
N PRO A 38 4.97 -1.19 -13.88
CA PRO A 38 4.52 0.15 -13.55
C PRO A 38 3.41 0.65 -14.48
N GLY A 39 3.28 0.11 -15.70
CA GLY A 39 2.25 0.53 -16.67
C GLY A 39 0.82 0.18 -16.23
N ILE A 40 0.66 -0.78 -15.32
CA ILE A 40 -0.65 -1.17 -14.77
C ILE A 40 -1.10 -0.20 -13.66
N TRP A 41 -0.17 0.54 -13.06
CA TRP A 41 -0.48 1.45 -11.96
C TRP A 41 -1.22 2.70 -12.44
N LEU A 42 -2.22 3.15 -11.67
CA LEU A 42 -3.02 4.33 -11.99
C LEU A 42 -2.28 5.62 -11.58
N TRP A 43 -1.28 6.04 -12.37
CA TRP A 43 -0.45 7.21 -12.11
C TRP A 43 -1.21 8.55 -12.05
N SER A 44 -2.42 8.62 -12.62
CA SER A 44 -3.28 9.81 -12.53
C SER A 44 -3.87 10.01 -11.12
N HIS A 45 -3.82 9.01 -10.25
CA HIS A 45 -4.35 9.10 -8.90
C HIS A 45 -3.45 9.96 -8.00
N LYS A 46 -3.99 11.06 -7.45
CA LYS A 46 -3.29 11.95 -6.49
C LYS A 46 -3.18 11.31 -5.10
N ARG A 47 -2.45 10.20 -4.98
CA ARG A 47 -2.34 9.41 -3.75
C ARG A 47 -1.70 10.19 -2.59
N TRP A 48 -0.74 11.05 -2.87
CA TRP A 48 -0.01 11.84 -1.87
C TRP A 48 -0.49 13.29 -1.76
N LYS A 49 -1.82 13.50 -1.76
CA LYS A 49 -2.42 14.84 -1.66
C LYS A 49 -2.36 15.44 -0.26
N HIS A 50 -2.39 14.60 0.77
CA HIS A 50 -2.30 15.03 2.16
C HIS A 50 -0.84 15.03 2.60
N LYS A 51 -0.33 16.22 2.91
CA LYS A 51 0.95 16.35 3.62
C LYS A 51 0.66 16.19 5.11
N ARG A 52 1.53 15.48 5.84
CA ARG A 52 1.47 15.49 7.30
C ARG A 52 1.70 16.93 7.74
N GLU A 53 0.80 17.48 8.56
CA GLU A 53 1.06 18.77 9.18
C GLU A 53 2.32 18.61 10.04
N GLN A 54 3.31 19.48 9.82
CA GLN A 54 4.44 19.57 10.72
C GLN A 54 3.88 20.08 12.05
N SER A 55 3.82 19.23 13.06
CA SER A 55 3.58 19.67 14.43
C SER A 55 4.77 20.55 14.83
N ASN A 56 4.69 21.85 14.54
CA ASN A 56 5.54 22.86 15.16
C ASN A 56 5.20 22.88 16.65
N ASN A 57 5.84 22.03 17.43
CA ASN A 57 5.89 22.18 18.88
C ASN A 57 7.20 22.90 19.20
N PRO A 58 7.19 24.21 19.48
CA PRO A 58 8.33 24.86 20.08
C PRO A 58 8.36 24.42 21.55
N GLU A 59 9.38 23.66 21.93
CA GLU A 59 9.88 23.72 23.31
C GLU A 59 10.92 24.84 23.42
#